data_AF-A0A2U9ICT1-F1
#
_entry.id   AF-A0A2U9ICT1-F1
#
_cell.length_a   1.000
_cell.length_b   1.000
_cell.length_c   1.000
_cell.angle_alpha   90.00
_cell.angle_beta   90.00
_cell.angle_gamma   90.00
#
_symmetry.space_group_name_H-M   'P 1'
#
loop_
_entity.id
_entity.type
_entity.pdbx_description
1 polymer ?
#
loop_
_entity_poly.entity_id
_entity_poly.type
_entity_poly.pdbx_seq_one_letter_code
_entity_poly.pdbx_strand_id
1 'polypeptide(L)'
;MNDKLKIALRSILVIVGILLIYSGIILILSSKLEIKDIMMLAKVKPLIPLPFWLMEFAFLFNGLIILIVGLRPLFTLYLSKKEILPIIIRLLAIFSSIVMINPMLIEISFILQGKVDFLAIATAPGLYFPGGLFIHVFFEHWLGGILGFSLGVYPKIFSNLGKVIRKISHL
;
A
#
# COMPACT_ATOMS: atom_id res chain seq x y z
N MET A 1 -23.69 3.33 6.06
CA MET A 1 -23.08 2.55 4.96
C MET A 1 -23.84 1.23 4.80
N ASN A 2 -24.33 0.92 3.60
CA ASN A 2 -25.00 -0.35 3.28
C ASN A 2 -23.98 -1.51 3.37
N ASP A 3 -24.45 -2.71 3.68
CA ASP A 3 -23.65 -3.92 3.83
C ASP A 3 -22.93 -4.32 2.53
N LYS A 4 -23.54 -4.12 1.35
CA LYS A 4 -22.86 -4.34 0.06
C LYS A 4 -21.59 -3.49 -0.09
N LEU A 5 -21.66 -2.21 0.28
CA LEU A 5 -20.53 -1.29 0.21
C LEU A 5 -19.44 -1.65 1.24
N LYS A 6 -19.83 -2.11 2.43
CA LYS A 6 -18.87 -2.62 3.42
C LYS A 6 -18.13 -3.86 2.92
N ILE A 7 -18.83 -4.80 2.26
CA ILE A 7 -18.20 -5.99 1.67
C ILE A 7 -17.23 -5.57 0.56
N ALA A 8 -17.66 -4.69 -0.35
CA ALA A 8 -16.79 -4.21 -1.43
C ALA A 8 -15.51 -3.56 -0.89
N LEU A 9 -15.61 -2.67 0.10
CA LEU A 9 -14.45 -2.03 0.71
C LEU A 9 -13.52 -3.02 1.43
N ARG A 10 -14.07 -4.08 2.06
CA ARG A 10 -13.27 -5.15 2.64
C ARG A 10 -12.53 -5.95 1.55
N SER A 11 -13.20 -6.27 0.46
CA SER A 11 -12.56 -6.96 -0.67
C SER A 11 -11.44 -6.12 -1.26
N ILE A 12 -11.61 -4.80 -1.39
CA ILE A 12 -10.56 -3.88 -1.84
C ILE A 12 -9.36 -3.93 -0.88
N LEU A 13 -9.59 -3.85 0.43
CA LEU A 13 -8.51 -3.97 1.43
C LEU A 13 -7.77 -5.31 1.32
N VAL A 14 -8.50 -6.41 1.14
CA VAL A 14 -7.88 -7.74 0.97
C VAL A 14 -7.04 -7.81 -0.30
N ILE A 15 -7.59 -7.37 -1.43
CA ILE A 15 -6.90 -7.39 -2.73
C ILE A 15 -5.64 -6.53 -2.69
N VAL A 16 -5.74 -5.28 -2.20
CA VAL A 16 -4.59 -4.38 -2.08
C VAL A 16 -3.54 -4.97 -1.14
N GLY A 17 -3.96 -5.54 -0.02
CA GLY A 17 -3.04 -6.20 0.92
C GLY A 17 -2.26 -7.36 0.28
N ILE A 18 -2.94 -8.19 -0.52
CA ILE A 18 -2.31 -9.31 -1.26
C ILE A 18 -1.33 -8.79 -2.31
N LEU A 19 -1.72 -7.78 -3.11
CA LEU A 19 -0.85 -7.20 -4.13
C LEU A 19 0.43 -6.63 -3.52
N LEU A 20 0.31 -5.88 -2.42
CA LEU A 20 1.46 -5.32 -1.72
C LEU A 20 2.40 -6.38 -1.15
N ILE A 21 1.85 -7.44 -0.56
CA ILE A 21 2.66 -8.55 -0.05
C ILE A 21 3.39 -9.24 -1.21
N TYR A 22 2.68 -9.51 -2.30
CA TYR A 22 3.27 -10.12 -3.50
C TYR A 22 4.42 -9.26 -4.03
N SER A 23 4.20 -7.95 -4.24
CA SER A 23 5.23 -7.05 -4.77
C SER A 23 6.42 -6.91 -3.83
N GLY A 24 6.19 -6.90 -2.51
CA GLY A 24 7.27 -6.96 -1.53
C GLY A 24 8.10 -8.24 -1.63
N ILE A 25 7.46 -9.39 -1.80
CA ILE A 25 8.15 -10.68 -1.99
C ILE A 25 8.94 -10.69 -3.32
N ILE A 26 8.34 -10.24 -4.42
CA ILE A 26 9.02 -10.17 -5.72
C ILE A 26 10.22 -9.23 -5.65
N LEU A 27 10.10 -8.10 -4.97
CA LEU A 27 11.21 -7.17 -4.80
C LEU A 27 12.38 -7.81 -4.03
N ILE A 28 12.09 -8.59 -2.98
CA ILE A 28 13.10 -9.36 -2.23
C ILE A 28 13.78 -10.42 -3.11
N LEU A 29 12.99 -11.09 -3.96
CA LEU A 29 13.49 -12.14 -4.85
C LEU A 29 14.20 -11.59 -6.10
N SER A 30 14.05 -10.30 -6.39
CA SER A 30 14.67 -9.66 -7.55
C SER A 30 16.16 -9.42 -7.33
N SER A 31 16.98 -9.68 -8.34
CA SER A 31 18.42 -9.42 -8.26
C SER A 31 18.71 -7.91 -8.32
N LYS A 32 19.85 -7.49 -7.74
CA LYS A 32 20.32 -6.09 -7.80
C LYS A 32 20.53 -5.59 -9.23
N LEU A 33 20.82 -6.48 -10.19
CA LEU A 33 20.98 -6.17 -11.61
C LEU A 33 19.63 -5.84 -12.25
N GLU A 34 18.61 -6.67 -12.03
CA GLU A 34 17.25 -6.44 -12.54
C GLU A 34 16.65 -5.16 -11.96
N ILE A 35 16.85 -4.94 -10.66
CA ILE A 35 16.43 -3.71 -9.98
C ILE A 35 17.08 -2.46 -10.62
N LYS A 36 18.38 -2.54 -10.92
CA LYS A 36 19.13 -1.43 -11.56
C LYS A 36 18.64 -1.17 -12.99
N ASP A 37 18.43 -2.22 -13.78
CA ASP A 37 17.96 -2.09 -15.17
C ASP A 37 16.55 -1.51 -15.22
N ILE A 38 15.67 -1.94 -14.30
CA ILE A 38 14.32 -1.40 -14.13
C ILE A 38 14.37 0.10 -13.77
N MET A 39 15.21 0.50 -12.81
CA MET A 39 15.41 1.92 -12.47
C MET A 39 15.91 2.77 -13.64
N MET A 40 16.82 2.24 -14.46
CA MET A 40 17.34 2.97 -15.63
C MET A 40 16.27 3.13 -16.71
N LEU A 41 15.45 2.10 -16.92
CA LEU A 41 14.31 2.15 -17.83
C LEU A 41 13.24 3.15 -17.36
N ALA A 42 13.15 3.38 -16.05
CA ALA A 42 12.16 4.29 -15.46
C ALA A 42 12.41 5.76 -15.69
N LYS A 43 13.67 6.20 -15.71
CA LYS A 43 14.03 7.62 -15.60
C LYS A 43 13.41 8.33 -14.37
N VAL A 44 12.71 7.60 -13.48
CA VAL A 44 12.10 8.11 -12.25
C VAL A 44 13.20 8.29 -11.22
N LYS A 45 13.36 9.52 -10.73
CA LYS A 45 14.24 9.81 -9.60
C LYS A 45 13.36 10.01 -8.36
N PRO A 46 13.52 9.19 -7.31
CA PRO A 46 12.79 9.41 -6.07
C PRO A 46 13.22 10.74 -5.44
N LEU A 47 12.29 11.41 -4.75
CA LEU A 47 12.57 12.67 -4.04
C LEU A 47 13.66 12.50 -2.99
N ILE A 48 13.60 11.37 -2.29
CA ILE A 48 14.63 10.93 -1.36
C ILE A 48 15.12 9.56 -1.84
N PRO A 49 16.41 9.39 -2.17
CA PRO A 49 16.95 8.08 -2.51
C PRO A 49 16.93 7.20 -1.27
N LEU A 50 15.97 6.28 -1.24
CA LEU A 50 15.82 5.31 -0.15
C LEU A 50 16.43 3.97 -0.57
N PRO A 51 17.13 3.26 0.33
CA PRO A 51 17.60 1.92 0.05
C PRO A 51 16.43 0.93 -0.14
N PHE A 52 16.66 -0.08 -0.99
CA PHE A 52 15.64 -1.06 -1.41
C PHE A 52 14.93 -1.78 -0.28
N TRP A 53 15.67 -2.17 0.75
CA TRP A 53 15.12 -2.85 1.91
C TRP A 53 14.04 -2.03 2.64
N LEU A 54 14.08 -0.69 2.57
CA LEU A 54 13.00 0.15 3.11
C LEU A 54 11.72 0.05 2.28
N MET A 55 11.85 -0.08 0.96
CA MET A 55 10.72 -0.29 0.07
C MET A 55 10.13 -1.68 0.27
N GLU A 56 10.95 -2.72 0.33
CA GLU A 56 10.54 -4.10 0.66
C GLU A 56 9.75 -4.13 1.97
N PHE A 57 10.31 -3.53 3.03
CA PHE A 57 9.65 -3.40 4.32
C PHE A 57 8.31 -2.66 4.19
N ALA A 58 8.28 -1.53 3.50
CA ALA A 58 7.07 -0.72 3.39
C ALA A 58 5.93 -1.47 2.68
N PHE A 59 6.23 -2.16 1.58
CA PHE A 59 5.27 -2.99 0.85
C PHE A 59 4.73 -4.13 1.73
N LEU A 60 5.62 -4.91 2.35
CA LEU A 60 5.21 -6.04 3.18
C LEU A 60 4.42 -5.59 4.42
N PHE A 61 4.89 -4.57 5.12
CA PHE A 61 4.29 -4.11 6.36
C PHE A 61 2.90 -3.50 6.14
N ASN A 62 2.76 -2.57 5.18
CA ASN A 62 1.45 -2.01 4.85
C ASN A 62 0.53 -3.07 4.23
N GLY A 63 1.06 -3.97 3.38
CA GLY A 63 0.31 -5.07 2.81
C GLY A 63 -0.32 -5.97 3.89
N LEU A 64 0.47 -6.36 4.90
CA LEU A 64 0.01 -7.16 6.04
C LEU A 64 -1.04 -6.43 6.87
N ILE A 65 -0.83 -5.16 7.22
CA ILE A 65 -1.80 -4.40 8.03
C ILE A 65 -3.11 -4.23 7.28
N ILE A 66 -3.06 -3.84 6.00
CA ILE A 66 -4.24 -3.63 5.16
C ILE A 66 -5.01 -4.95 5.00
N LEU A 67 -4.30 -6.06 4.76
CA LEU A 67 -4.89 -7.39 4.68
C LEU A 67 -5.59 -7.79 6.00
N ILE A 68 -4.91 -7.62 7.14
CA ILE A 68 -5.49 -7.92 8.47
C ILE A 68 -6.75 -7.11 8.69
N VAL A 69 -6.77 -5.83 8.31
CA VAL A 69 -7.97 -4.98 8.46
C VAL A 69 -9.08 -5.40 7.51
N GLY A 70 -8.78 -5.79 6.27
CA GLY A 70 -9.78 -6.33 5.34
C GLY A 70 -10.46 -7.60 5.86
N LEU A 71 -9.65 -8.53 6.38
CA LEU A 71 -10.13 -9.79 6.96
C LEU A 71 -10.83 -9.59 8.31
N ARG A 72 -10.22 -8.80 9.20
CA ARG A 72 -10.66 -8.55 10.57
C ARG A 72 -10.75 -7.05 10.87
N PRO A 73 -11.80 -6.35 10.43
CA PRO A 73 -11.88 -4.89 10.60
C PRO A 73 -11.91 -4.40 12.05
N LEU A 74 -12.29 -5.25 13.01
CA LEU A 74 -12.25 -4.92 14.44
C LEU A 74 -10.82 -4.72 14.96
N PHE A 75 -9.80 -5.20 14.25
CA PHE A 75 -8.40 -4.91 14.56
C PHE A 75 -8.12 -3.40 14.61
N THR A 76 -8.88 -2.57 13.89
CA THR A 76 -8.70 -1.12 13.94
C THR A 76 -9.08 -0.50 15.28
N LEU A 77 -9.91 -1.17 16.08
CA LEU A 77 -10.18 -0.77 17.47
C LEU A 77 -8.95 -1.00 18.35
N TYR A 78 -8.21 -2.09 18.13
CA TYR A 78 -6.93 -2.33 18.80
C TYR A 78 -5.90 -1.26 18.42
N LEU A 79 -5.76 -0.96 17.12
CA LEU A 79 -4.87 0.12 16.66
C LEU A 79 -5.22 1.48 17.26
N SER A 80 -6.49 1.70 17.64
CA SER A 80 -6.95 2.96 18.22
C SER A 80 -6.63 3.15 19.70
N LYS A 81 -6.07 2.14 20.37
CA LYS A 81 -5.67 2.21 21.77
C LYS A 81 -4.45 3.13 21.94
N LYS A 82 -4.29 3.68 23.15
CA LYS A 82 -3.14 4.52 23.53
C LYS A 82 -1.98 3.70 24.13
N GLU A 83 -1.99 2.39 23.94
CA GLU A 83 -0.90 1.50 24.34
C GLU A 83 0.30 1.67 23.38
N ILE A 84 1.52 1.41 23.86
CA ILE A 84 2.76 1.64 23.10
C ILE A 84 2.76 0.86 21.78
N LEU A 85 2.40 -0.42 21.79
CA LEU A 85 2.47 -1.29 20.62
C LEU A 85 1.53 -0.83 19.47
N PRO A 86 0.23 -0.53 19.71
CA PRO A 86 -0.63 0.11 18.71
C PRO A 86 -0.08 1.41 18.13
N ILE A 87 0.53 2.26 18.97
CA ILE A 87 1.14 3.52 18.53
C ILE A 87 2.31 3.24 17.59
N ILE A 88 3.20 2.31 17.94
CA ILE A 88 4.34 1.92 17.08
C ILE A 88 3.83 1.38 15.74
N ILE A 89 2.85 0.48 15.75
CA ILE A 89 2.28 -0.08 14.52
C ILE A 89 1.72 1.03 13.62
N ARG A 90 1.03 2.02 14.20
CA ARG A 90 0.50 3.17 13.46
C ARG A 90 1.59 4.06 12.89
N LEU A 91 2.64 4.36 13.65
CA LEU A 91 3.77 5.14 13.19
C LEU A 91 4.52 4.43 12.05
N LEU A 92 4.73 3.11 12.17
CA LEU A 92 5.32 2.30 11.11
C LEU A 92 4.44 2.27 9.85
N ALA A 93 3.11 2.28 9.99
CA ALA A 93 2.20 2.32 8.85
C ALA A 93 2.27 3.68 8.14
N ILE A 94 2.33 4.79 8.90
CA ILE A 94 2.53 6.13 8.36
C ILE A 94 3.86 6.21 7.61
N PHE A 95 4.94 5.77 8.26
CA PHE A 95 6.28 5.77 7.68
C PHE A 95 6.33 4.94 6.38
N SER A 96 5.84 3.71 6.41
CA SER A 96 5.78 2.82 5.24
C SER A 96 4.99 3.45 4.10
N SER A 97 3.89 4.14 4.42
CA SER A 97 3.06 4.81 3.42
C SER A 97 3.77 5.99 2.76
N ILE A 98 4.54 6.76 3.54
CA ILE A 98 5.38 7.83 2.99
C ILE A 98 6.45 7.24 2.08
N VAL A 99 7.12 6.16 2.48
CA VAL A 99 8.11 5.45 1.65
C VAL A 99 7.50 4.98 0.34
N MET A 100 6.29 4.41 0.36
CA MET A 100 5.59 3.95 -0.85
C MET A 100 5.18 5.11 -1.77
N ILE A 101 4.73 6.25 -1.22
CA ILE A 101 4.28 7.38 -2.05
C ILE A 101 5.47 8.24 -2.54
N ASN A 102 6.61 8.22 -1.85
CA ASN A 102 7.79 9.05 -2.12
C ASN A 102 8.27 9.06 -3.59
N PRO A 103 8.37 7.91 -4.31
CA PRO A 103 8.72 7.91 -5.74
C PRO A 103 7.71 8.63 -6.63
N MET A 104 6.45 8.73 -6.19
CA MET A 104 5.33 9.26 -6.97
C MET A 104 5.11 10.76 -6.78
N LEU A 105 5.60 11.35 -5.69
CA LEU A 105 5.34 12.76 -5.34
C LEU A 105 5.90 13.76 -6.37
N ILE A 106 7.10 13.50 -6.88
CA ILE A 106 7.72 14.33 -7.92
C ILE A 106 6.98 14.16 -9.25
N GLU A 107 6.60 12.93 -9.56
CA GLU A 107 6.02 12.55 -10.84
C GLU A 107 4.60 13.11 -11.04
N ILE A 108 3.84 13.38 -9.97
CA ILE A 108 2.56 14.11 -10.08
C ILE A 108 2.73 15.42 -10.85
N SER A 109 3.80 16.18 -10.54
CA SER A 109 4.03 17.47 -11.19
C SER A 109 4.37 17.32 -12.67
N PHE A 110 5.07 16.24 -13.04
CA PHE A 110 5.42 15.93 -14.43
C PHE A 110 4.25 15.34 -15.23
N ILE A 111 3.39 14.53 -14.59
CA ILE A 111 2.11 14.04 -15.16
C ILE A 111 1.18 15.20 -15.43
N LEU A 112 0.97 16.08 -14.45
CA LEU A 112 0.08 17.24 -14.59
C LEU A 112 0.55 18.22 -15.66
N GLN A 113 1.85 18.25 -15.94
CA GLN A 113 2.47 19.06 -17.00
C GLN A 113 2.55 18.32 -18.35
N GLY A 114 2.06 17.08 -18.46
CA GLY A 114 2.11 16.27 -19.68
C GLY A 114 3.53 15.92 -20.15
N LYS A 115 4.52 16.00 -19.27
CA LYS A 115 5.95 15.79 -19.59
C LYS A 115 6.39 14.34 -19.47
N VAL A 116 5.64 13.54 -18.74
CA VAL A 116 5.92 12.12 -18.49
C VAL A 116 4.62 11.34 -18.64
N ASP A 117 4.64 10.29 -19.47
CA ASP A 117 3.51 9.37 -19.60
C ASP A 117 3.26 8.69 -18.24
N PHE A 118 2.01 8.60 -17.80
CA PHE A 118 1.65 7.95 -16.52
C PHE A 118 2.22 6.52 -16.41
N LEU A 119 2.43 5.89 -17.56
CA LEU A 119 3.01 4.57 -17.75
C LEU A 119 4.54 4.54 -17.57
N ALA A 120 5.27 5.63 -17.82
CA ALA A 120 6.71 5.71 -17.63
C ALA A 120 7.13 5.72 -16.14
N ILE A 121 6.22 6.02 -15.22
CA ILE A 121 6.49 6.06 -13.76
C ILE A 121 6.57 4.65 -13.17
N ALA A 122 5.94 3.71 -13.85
CA ALA A 122 5.75 2.35 -13.37
C ALA A 122 6.89 1.42 -13.81
N THR A 123 8.02 1.96 -14.19
CA THR A 123 9.30 1.25 -14.29
C THR A 123 10.11 1.44 -13.02
N ALA A 124 9.50 1.95 -11.93
CA ALA A 124 10.11 1.93 -10.62
C ALA A 124 10.44 0.48 -10.20
N PRO A 125 11.57 0.27 -9.50
CA PRO A 125 12.10 -1.04 -9.17
C PRO A 125 11.15 -1.90 -8.32
N GLY A 126 10.90 -3.13 -8.80
CA GLY A 126 10.02 -4.13 -8.17
C GLY A 126 9.09 -4.90 -9.13
N LEU A 127 9.16 -4.66 -10.44
CA LEU A 127 8.14 -5.17 -11.37
C LEU A 127 8.59 -6.35 -12.24
N TYR A 128 8.33 -7.55 -11.73
CA TYR A 128 7.96 -8.71 -12.55
C TYR A 128 6.49 -9.09 -12.27
N PHE A 129 5.54 -8.18 -12.52
CA PHE A 129 4.11 -8.48 -12.37
C PHE A 129 3.43 -8.64 -13.76
N PRO A 130 2.72 -9.75 -14.04
CA PRO A 130 1.99 -9.98 -15.30
C PRO A 130 0.60 -9.32 -15.31
N GLY A 131 0.49 -8.06 -14.86
CA GLY A 131 -0.79 -7.34 -14.67
C GLY A 131 -0.78 -5.87 -15.10
N GLY A 132 0.37 -5.35 -15.54
CA GLY A 132 0.50 -4.03 -16.13
C GLY A 132 0.80 -2.93 -15.12
N LEU A 133 1.83 -2.16 -15.46
CA LEU A 133 2.13 -0.75 -15.17
C LEU A 133 1.11 0.06 -14.32
N PHE A 134 -0.17 0.02 -14.69
CA PHE A 134 -1.25 0.71 -14.00
C PHE A 134 -1.56 0.14 -12.61
N ILE A 135 -1.56 -1.19 -12.46
CA ILE A 135 -1.90 -1.85 -11.19
C ILE A 135 -0.86 -1.49 -10.13
N HIS A 136 0.41 -1.53 -10.48
CA HIS A 136 1.51 -1.19 -9.59
C HIS A 136 1.43 0.27 -9.10
N VAL A 137 1.33 1.22 -10.03
CA VAL A 137 1.28 2.64 -9.67
C VAL A 137 0.02 2.97 -8.87
N PHE A 138 -1.15 2.53 -9.34
CA PHE A 138 -2.41 2.97 -8.75
C PHE A 138 -2.77 2.18 -7.49
N PHE A 139 -2.70 0.84 -7.53
CA PHE A 139 -3.14 0.02 -6.40
C PHE A 139 -2.07 -0.09 -5.32
N GLU A 140 -0.80 -0.21 -5.70
CA GLU A 140 0.26 -0.47 -4.73
C GLU A 140 0.79 0.84 -4.13
N HIS A 141 1.29 1.76 -4.97
CA HIS A 141 1.84 3.02 -4.47
C HIS A 141 0.77 3.99 -3.95
N TRP A 142 -0.22 4.33 -4.79
CA TRP A 142 -1.24 5.31 -4.41
C TRP A 142 -2.25 4.75 -3.40
N LEU A 143 -3.04 3.75 -3.81
CA LEU A 143 -4.12 3.24 -2.97
C LEU A 143 -3.56 2.54 -1.73
N GLY A 144 -2.54 1.70 -1.88
CA GLY A 144 -1.84 1.06 -0.76
C GLY A 144 -1.25 2.08 0.22
N GLY A 145 -0.55 3.10 -0.27
CA GLY A 145 -0.01 4.18 0.54
C GLY A 145 -1.10 4.99 1.27
N ILE A 146 -2.16 5.40 0.57
CA ILE A 146 -3.27 6.17 1.18
C ILE A 146 -3.99 5.34 2.25
N LEU A 147 -4.24 4.06 1.99
CA LEU A 147 -4.90 3.17 2.95
C LEU A 147 -4.02 2.92 4.18
N GLY A 148 -2.72 2.65 4.00
CA GLY A 148 -1.76 2.51 5.10
C GLY A 148 -1.66 3.78 5.94
N PHE A 149 -1.60 4.94 5.28
CA PHE A 149 -1.53 6.24 5.95
C PHE A 149 -2.82 6.50 6.75
N SER A 150 -3.98 6.25 6.15
CA SER A 150 -5.28 6.39 6.81
C SER A 150 -5.41 5.47 8.03
N LEU A 151 -4.89 4.25 7.95
CA LEU A 151 -4.85 3.31 9.08
C LEU A 151 -3.93 3.78 10.19
N GLY A 152 -2.79 4.37 9.84
CA GLY A 152 -1.87 4.96 10.80
C GLY A 152 -2.43 6.23 11.47
N VAL A 153 -3.02 7.15 10.71
CA VAL A 153 -3.54 8.41 11.25
C VAL A 153 -4.85 8.21 12.01
N TYR A 154 -5.83 7.55 11.40
CA TYR A 154 -7.17 7.43 11.96
C TYR A 154 -7.78 6.04 11.72
N PRO A 155 -7.31 4.99 12.41
CA PRO A 155 -7.73 3.60 12.15
C PRO A 155 -9.24 3.38 12.37
N LYS A 156 -9.87 4.14 13.28
CA LYS A 156 -11.31 4.01 13.61
C LYS A 156 -12.24 4.12 12.40
N ILE A 157 -11.84 4.79 11.31
CA ILE A 157 -12.66 4.93 10.10
C ILE A 157 -13.07 3.57 9.52
N PHE A 158 -12.22 2.54 9.65
CA PHE A 158 -12.47 1.20 9.12
C PHE A 158 -13.24 0.29 10.09
N SER A 159 -13.42 0.67 11.35
CA SER A 159 -14.10 -0.18 12.37
C SER A 159 -15.55 -0.54 11.98
N ASN A 160 -16.22 0.34 11.25
CA ASN A 160 -17.58 0.15 10.76
C ASN A 160 -17.73 -0.96 9.70
N LEU A 161 -16.63 -1.43 9.11
CA LEU A 161 -16.62 -2.55 8.16
C LEU A 161 -16.90 -3.89 8.84
N GLY A 162 -16.60 -4.04 10.14
CA GLY A 162 -16.81 -5.28 10.89
C GLY A 162 -18.28 -5.58 11.24
N LYS A 163 -19.18 -4.59 11.11
CA LYS A 163 -20.60 -4.73 11.48
C LYS A 163 -21.38 -5.73 10.61
N VAL A 164 -20.91 -6.03 9.40
CA VAL A 164 -21.53 -7.05 8.51
C VAL A 164 -21.29 -8.46 9.02
N ILE A 165 -20.09 -8.74 9.55
CA ILE A 165 -19.70 -10.09 9.99
C ILE A 165 -20.58 -10.54 11.16
N ARG A 166 -20.81 -9.66 12.13
CA ARG A 166 -21.69 -9.97 13.27
C ARG A 166 -23.12 -10.32 12.85
N LYS A 167 -23.61 -9.76 11.74
CA LYS A 167 -24.98 -10.00 11.27
C LYS A 167 -25.10 -11.34 10.54
N ILE A 168 -24.04 -11.77 9.85
CA ILE A 168 -23.97 -13.05 9.14
C ILE A 168 -23.67 -14.20 10.12
N SER A 169 -22.84 -13.98 11.15
CA SER A 169 -22.51 -15.03 12.14
C SER A 169 -23.62 -15.36 13.14
N HIS A 170 -24.73 -14.61 13.10
CA HIS A 170 -25.92 -14.81 13.93
C HIS A 170 -27.14 -15.26 13.11
N LEU A 171 -26.95 -15.58 11.83
CA LEU A 171 -27.87 -16.32 10.96
C LEU A 171 -27.36 -17.76 10.84
#